data_AF-A0A8S8XWW6-F1
#
_entry.id   AF-A0A8S8XWW6-F1
#
_cell.length_a   1.000
_cell.length_b   1.000
_cell.length_c   1.000
_cell.angle_alpha   90.00
_cell.angle_beta   90.00
_cell.angle_gamma   90.00
#
_symmetry.space_group_name_H-M   'P 1'
#
loop_
_entity.id
_entity.type
_entity.pdbx_description
1 polymer ?
#
loop_
_entity_poly.entity_id
_entity_poly.type
_entity_poly.pdbx_seq_one_letter_code
_entity_poly.pdbx_strand_id
1 'polypeptide(L)'
;MDMSTEFSNEMLMDYFVSMLLVGIGVALIATGLFTSYFGAGKSQKIGFGLLFLGIAIIAYFVVGYPLEEETLIEALVSGIAALAGMILGMFIILFVLMKVDTVDDLEDLDLEDLEDLDLDEELKKLEKELNAESNDSAEEEE
;
A
#
# COMPACT_ATOMS: atom_id res chain seq x y z
N MET A 1 -0.58 22.91 -46.86
CA MET A 1 -0.36 23.07 -45.41
C MET A 1 0.28 21.78 -44.95
N ASP A 2 1.56 21.85 -44.62
CA ASP A 2 2.32 20.70 -44.14
C ASP A 2 2.07 20.62 -42.62
N MET A 3 1.45 19.53 -42.17
CA MET A 3 1.27 19.21 -40.75
C MET A 3 2.43 18.33 -40.26
N SER A 4 3.64 18.69 -40.65
CA SER A 4 4.85 18.16 -40.03
C SER A 4 5.05 18.93 -38.73
N THR A 5 4.33 18.51 -37.69
CA THR A 5 4.58 18.97 -36.32
C THR A 5 5.94 18.42 -35.91
N GLU A 6 7.02 19.16 -36.23
CA GLU A 6 8.29 19.04 -35.52
C GLU A 6 8.04 19.48 -34.08
N PHE A 7 7.46 18.60 -33.27
CA PHE A 7 7.58 18.69 -31.83
C PHE A 7 9.09 18.62 -31.55
N SER A 8 9.69 19.76 -31.25
CA SER A 8 11.07 19.79 -30.78
C SER A 8 11.19 18.80 -29.63
N ASN A 9 12.22 17.94 -29.66
CA ASN A 9 12.43 16.91 -28.66
C ASN A 9 12.47 17.49 -27.22
N GLU A 10 12.87 18.76 -27.12
CA GLU A 10 12.89 19.57 -25.90
C GLU A 10 11.48 19.81 -25.33
N MET A 11 10.51 20.25 -26.15
CA MET A 11 9.13 20.47 -25.74
C MET A 11 8.45 19.18 -25.25
N LEU A 12 8.72 18.06 -25.94
CA LEU A 12 8.17 16.75 -25.58
C LEU A 12 8.75 16.25 -24.25
N MET A 13 10.05 16.47 -24.05
CA MET A 13 10.74 16.08 -22.82
C MET A 13 10.29 16.92 -21.63
N ASP A 14 10.13 18.24 -21.80
CA ASP A 14 9.64 19.12 -20.74
C ASP A 14 8.20 18.77 -20.32
N TYR A 15 7.32 18.51 -21.30
CA TYR A 15 5.96 18.06 -21.04
C TYR A 15 5.93 16.72 -20.30
N PHE A 16 6.66 15.71 -20.78
CA PHE A 16 6.71 14.38 -20.19
C PHE A 16 7.29 14.41 -18.77
N VAL A 17 8.43 15.08 -18.57
CA VAL A 17 9.11 15.18 -17.27
C VAL A 17 8.22 15.91 -16.26
N SER A 18 7.53 16.97 -16.68
CA SER A 18 6.60 17.70 -15.82
C SER A 18 5.42 16.82 -15.41
N MET A 19 4.79 16.11 -16.36
CA MET A 19 3.71 15.16 -16.07
C MET A 19 4.15 14.06 -15.10
N LEU A 20 5.34 13.48 -15.34
CA LEU A 20 5.90 12.42 -14.51
C LEU A 20 6.19 12.91 -13.09
N LEU A 21 6.81 14.08 -12.94
CA LEU A 21 7.17 14.62 -11.63
C LEU A 21 5.95 15.06 -10.83
N VAL A 22 4.95 15.69 -11.47
CA VAL A 22 3.68 16.02 -10.84
C VAL A 22 2.96 14.73 -10.41
N GLY A 23 2.92 13.71 -11.27
CA GLY A 23 2.35 12.39 -10.93
C GLY A 23 3.04 11.74 -9.73
N ILE A 24 4.37 11.77 -9.68
CA ILE A 24 5.16 11.32 -8.52
C ILE A 24 4.81 12.15 -7.28
N GLY A 25 4.65 13.47 -7.41
CA GLY A 25 4.22 14.36 -6.33
C GLY A 25 2.87 13.92 -5.74
N VAL A 26 1.87 13.68 -6.59
CA VAL A 26 0.55 13.17 -6.17
C VAL A 26 0.68 11.81 -5.47
N ALA A 27 1.48 10.89 -6.03
CA ALA A 27 1.73 9.58 -5.42
C ALA A 27 2.39 9.70 -4.04
N LEU A 28 3.40 10.55 -3.90
CA LEU A 28 4.07 10.81 -2.62
C LEU A 28 3.12 11.42 -1.59
N ILE A 29 2.20 12.31 -2.00
CA ILE A 29 1.17 12.86 -1.10
C ILE A 29 0.23 11.74 -0.65
N ALA A 30 -0.29 10.93 -1.57
CA ALA A 30 -1.20 9.85 -1.25
C ALA A 30 -0.55 8.81 -0.32
N THR A 31 0.66 8.35 -0.67
CA THR A 31 1.44 7.39 0.14
C THR A 31 1.85 8.01 1.48
N GLY A 32 2.23 9.29 1.50
CA GLY A 32 2.58 10.03 2.71
C GLY A 32 1.39 10.18 3.66
N LEU A 33 0.20 10.51 3.13
CA LEU A 33 -1.05 10.55 3.90
C LEU A 33 -1.39 9.18 4.49
N PHE A 34 -1.38 8.14 3.65
CA PHE A 34 -1.66 6.78 4.10
C PHE A 34 -0.67 6.32 5.19
N THR A 35 0.62 6.53 4.97
CA THR A 35 1.68 6.09 5.90
C THR A 35 1.71 6.92 7.18
N SER A 36 1.40 8.22 7.12
CA SER A 36 1.34 9.07 8.31
C SER A 36 0.07 8.84 9.14
N TYR A 37 -1.01 8.37 8.51
CA TYR A 37 -2.25 8.03 9.20
C TYR A 37 -2.19 6.62 9.83
N PHE A 38 -1.72 5.61 9.09
CA PHE A 38 -1.68 4.22 9.57
C PHE A 38 -0.35 3.78 10.19
N GLY A 39 0.73 4.55 10.01
CA GLY A 39 2.05 4.21 10.55
C GLY A 39 2.17 4.46 12.06
N ALA A 40 2.98 3.65 12.74
CA ALA A 40 3.30 3.80 14.16
C ALA A 40 4.78 4.11 14.38
N GLY A 41 5.07 5.04 15.30
CA GLY A 41 6.44 5.36 15.74
C GLY A 41 7.31 5.96 14.62
N LYS A 42 8.19 5.14 14.01
CA LYS A 42 9.17 5.60 13.01
C LYS A 42 8.55 5.75 11.61
N SER A 43 7.66 4.84 11.23
CA SER A 43 7.02 4.87 9.91
C SER A 43 6.11 6.08 9.74
N GLN A 44 5.42 6.51 10.80
CA GLN A 44 4.60 7.72 10.80
C GLN A 44 5.40 8.98 10.41
N LYS A 45 6.62 9.12 10.96
CA LYS A 45 7.52 10.25 10.68
C LYS A 45 7.99 10.24 9.21
N ILE A 46 8.24 9.05 8.67
CA ILE A 46 8.58 8.89 7.24
C ILE A 46 7.38 9.30 6.39
N GLY A 47 6.16 8.92 6.78
CA GLY A 47 4.92 9.33 6.11
C GLY A 47 4.78 10.85 6.02
N PHE A 48 5.02 11.57 7.11
CA PHE A 48 5.05 13.05 7.07
C PHE A 48 6.14 13.58 6.14
N GLY A 49 7.33 12.99 6.16
CA GLY A 49 8.41 13.36 5.24
C GLY A 49 8.02 13.22 3.76
N LEU A 50 7.38 12.11 3.39
CA LEU A 50 6.87 11.88 2.04
C LEU A 50 5.77 12.87 1.66
N LEU A 51 4.86 13.16 2.58
CA LEU A 51 3.77 14.12 2.37
C LEU A 51 4.34 15.52 2.06
N PHE A 52 5.25 16.03 2.89
CA PHE A 52 5.84 17.35 2.67
C PHE A 52 6.68 17.39 1.40
N LEU A 53 7.40 16.32 1.08
CA LEU A 53 8.15 16.21 -0.16
C LEU A 53 7.23 16.26 -1.39
N GLY A 54 6.12 15.53 -1.36
CA GLY A 54 5.14 15.55 -2.45
C GLY A 54 4.50 16.93 -2.64
N ILE A 55 4.13 17.61 -1.53
CA ILE A 55 3.64 18.99 -1.57
C ILE A 55 4.71 19.93 -2.13
N ALA A 56 5.98 19.78 -1.72
CA ALA A 56 7.07 20.62 -2.21
C ALA A 56 7.30 20.46 -3.71
N ILE A 57 7.18 19.25 -4.25
CA ILE A 57 7.27 18.98 -5.69
C ILE A 57 6.14 19.70 -6.43
N ILE A 58 4.89 19.61 -5.95
CA ILE A 58 3.77 20.31 -6.59
C ILE A 58 3.96 21.83 -6.48
N ALA A 59 4.34 22.35 -5.31
CA ALA A 59 4.58 23.77 -5.09
C ALA A 59 5.70 24.32 -5.99
N TYR A 60 6.71 23.50 -6.29
CA TYR A 60 7.77 23.87 -7.23
C TYR A 60 7.21 24.16 -8.63
N PHE A 61 6.26 23.36 -9.13
CA PHE A 61 5.61 23.57 -10.43
C PHE A 61 4.54 24.67 -10.44
N VAL A 62 4.22 25.24 -9.27
CA VAL A 62 3.32 26.40 -9.16
C VAL A 62 4.11 27.71 -9.05
N VAL A 63 5.27 27.71 -8.37
CA VAL A 63 6.02 28.93 -8.03
C VAL A 63 7.39 28.99 -8.70
N GLY A 64 8.16 27.91 -8.67
CA GLY A 64 9.55 27.87 -9.13
C GLY A 64 9.67 27.67 -10.64
N TYR A 65 8.92 26.72 -11.17
CA TYR A 65 8.80 26.44 -12.60
C TYR A 65 7.30 26.38 -12.96
N PRO A 66 6.64 27.54 -13.05
CA PRO A 66 5.20 27.61 -13.23
C PRO A 66 4.82 26.98 -14.57
N LEU A 67 4.07 25.87 -14.50
CA LEU A 67 3.47 25.26 -15.68
C LEU A 67 2.26 26.08 -16.14
N GLU A 68 1.91 25.94 -17.41
CA GLU A 68 0.61 26.40 -17.90
C GLU A 68 -0.51 25.69 -17.12
N GLU A 69 -1.58 26.43 -16.81
CA GLU A 69 -2.67 25.94 -15.96
C GLU A 69 -3.29 24.65 -16.52
N GLU A 70 -3.49 24.58 -17.84
CA GLU A 70 -4.02 23.39 -18.51
C GLU A 70 -3.09 22.18 -18.32
N THR A 71 -1.78 22.35 -18.57
CA THR A 71 -0.78 21.29 -18.39
C THR A 71 -0.70 20.82 -16.94
N LEU A 72 -0.77 21.73 -15.96
CA LEU A 72 -0.76 21.38 -14.54
C LEU A 72 -1.99 20.56 -14.17
N ILE A 73 -3.18 20.97 -14.62
CA ILE A 73 -4.43 20.25 -14.36
C ILE A 73 -4.39 18.87 -15.01
N GLU A 74 -3.97 18.77 -16.27
CA GLU A 74 -3.83 17.48 -16.97
C GLU A 74 -2.86 16.55 -16.22
N ALA A 75 -1.73 17.07 -15.76
CA ALA A 75 -0.76 16.30 -15.00
C ALA A 75 -1.32 15.82 -13.64
N LEU A 76 -2.06 16.67 -12.93
CA LEU A 76 -2.73 16.29 -11.68
C LEU A 76 -3.79 15.22 -11.91
N VAL A 77 -4.66 15.40 -12.91
CA VAL A 77 -5.71 14.43 -13.26
C VAL A 77 -5.09 13.10 -13.67
N SER A 78 -4.04 13.13 -14.49
CA SER A 78 -3.28 11.95 -14.89
C SER A 78 -2.67 11.22 -13.69
N GLY A 79 -2.02 11.96 -12.78
CA GLY A 79 -1.45 11.39 -11.56
C GLY A 79 -2.49 10.72 -10.66
N ILE A 80 -3.65 11.36 -10.47
CA ILE A 80 -4.76 10.79 -9.69
C ILE A 80 -5.36 9.58 -10.40
N ALA A 81 -5.56 9.64 -11.71
CA ALA A 81 -6.09 8.53 -12.51
C ALA A 81 -5.16 7.32 -12.48
N ALA A 82 -3.84 7.53 -12.57
CA ALA A 82 -2.84 6.48 -12.43
C ALA A 82 -2.89 5.83 -11.05
N LEU A 83 -3.00 6.60 -9.97
CA LEU A 83 -3.16 6.08 -8.61
C LEU A 83 -4.44 5.25 -8.47
N ALA A 84 -5.57 5.76 -8.94
CA ALA A 84 -6.84 5.05 -8.89
C ALA A 84 -6.77 3.74 -9.71
N GLY A 85 -6.18 3.79 -10.91
CA GLY A 85 -5.97 2.63 -11.76
C GLY A 85 -5.08 1.57 -11.12
N MET A 86 -4.01 1.98 -10.42
CA MET A 86 -3.14 1.05 -9.68
C MET A 86 -3.87 0.38 -8.52
N ILE A 87 -4.62 1.14 -7.72
CA ILE A 87 -5.40 0.58 -6.60
C ILE A 87 -6.43 -0.42 -7.13
N LEU A 88 -7.22 0.00 -8.12
CA LEU A 88 -8.31 -0.81 -8.67
C LEU A 88 -7.77 -2.04 -9.42
N GLY A 89 -6.68 -1.89 -10.16
CA GLY A 89 -5.97 -2.98 -10.82
C GLY A 89 -5.43 -4.00 -9.81
N MET A 90 -4.86 -3.54 -8.69
CA MET A 90 -4.40 -4.43 -7.62
C MET A 90 -5.56 -5.24 -7.03
N PHE A 91 -6.71 -4.62 -6.77
CA PHE A 91 -7.91 -5.33 -6.30
C PHE A 91 -8.41 -6.37 -7.32
N ILE A 92 -8.43 -6.04 -8.61
CA ILE A 92 -8.85 -6.99 -9.65
C ILE A 92 -7.91 -8.20 -9.71
N ILE A 93 -6.59 -7.96 -9.69
CA ILE A 93 -5.59 -9.04 -9.73
C ILE A 93 -5.75 -9.93 -8.50
N LEU A 94 -5.86 -9.35 -7.30
CA LEU A 94 -6.10 -10.10 -6.06
C LEU A 94 -7.41 -10.90 -6.12
N PHE A 95 -8.49 -10.33 -6.66
CA PHE A 95 -9.76 -11.03 -6.83
C PHE A 95 -9.63 -12.24 -7.77
N VAL A 96 -8.90 -12.09 -8.88
CA VAL A 96 -8.63 -13.19 -9.81
C VAL A 96 -7.79 -14.28 -9.14
N LEU A 97 -6.71 -13.90 -8.43
CA LEU A 97 -5.87 -14.84 -7.70
C LEU A 97 -6.67 -15.57 -6.61
N MET A 98 -7.48 -14.86 -5.82
CA MET A 98 -8.36 -15.48 -4.85
C MET A 98 -9.31 -16.49 -5.50
N LYS A 99 -9.87 -16.24 -6.70
CA LYS A 99 -10.74 -17.22 -7.37
C LYS A 99 -9.96 -18.43 -7.92
N VAL A 100 -8.67 -18.27 -8.22
CA VAL A 100 -7.79 -19.38 -8.63
C VAL A 100 -7.38 -20.18 -7.39
N ASP A 101 -6.82 -19.52 -6.37
CA ASP A 101 -6.38 -20.14 -5.12
C ASP A 101 -7.56 -20.74 -4.32
N THR A 102 -8.73 -20.08 -4.25
CA THR A 102 -9.93 -20.68 -3.60
C THR A 102 -10.57 -21.79 -4.41
N VAL A 103 -10.24 -21.97 -5.69
CA VAL A 103 -10.73 -23.14 -6.44
C VAL A 103 -9.72 -24.28 -6.41
N ASP A 104 -8.43 -23.99 -6.26
CA ASP A 104 -7.37 -24.99 -6.10
C ASP A 104 -7.24 -25.49 -4.64
N ASP A 105 -7.34 -24.61 -3.62
CA ASP A 105 -7.21 -24.99 -2.20
C ASP A 105 -8.49 -25.63 -1.60
N LEU A 106 -9.66 -25.49 -2.24
CA LEU A 106 -10.92 -26.10 -1.78
C LEU A 106 -11.18 -27.49 -2.37
N GLU A 107 -10.44 -27.91 -3.40
CA GLU A 107 -10.53 -29.27 -3.95
C GLU A 107 -9.68 -30.27 -3.13
N ASP A 108 -8.61 -29.80 -2.47
CA ASP A 108 -7.66 -30.63 -1.73
C ASP A 108 -7.68 -30.43 -0.20
N LEU A 109 -8.54 -29.57 0.35
CA LEU A 109 -8.79 -29.51 1.80
C LEU A 109 -9.75 -30.65 2.18
N ASP A 110 -9.20 -31.86 2.25
CA ASP A 110 -9.82 -33.03 2.87
C ASP A 110 -10.16 -32.68 4.32
N LEU A 111 -11.42 -32.29 4.54
CA LEU A 111 -12.04 -31.97 5.83
C LEU A 111 -12.01 -33.14 6.85
N GLU A 112 -11.41 -34.28 6.48
CA GLU A 112 -11.22 -35.48 7.30
C GLU A 112 -10.02 -35.35 8.26
N ASP A 113 -9.01 -34.51 7.94
CA ASP A 113 -7.82 -34.31 8.80
C ASP A 113 -8.04 -33.34 9.99
N LEU A 114 -9.15 -32.58 9.99
CA LEU A 114 -9.53 -31.69 11.11
C LEU A 114 -10.40 -32.37 12.17
N GLU A 115 -10.93 -33.57 11.90
CA GLU A 115 -11.67 -34.35 12.90
C GLU A 115 -10.73 -35.13 13.85
N ASP A 116 -9.49 -35.39 13.40
CA ASP A 116 -8.48 -36.17 14.15
C ASP A 116 -7.50 -35.31 14.98
N LEU A 117 -7.58 -33.98 14.92
CA LEU A 117 -6.80 -33.11 15.80
C LEU A 117 -7.55 -32.97 17.12
N ASP A 118 -7.30 -33.90 18.06
CA ASP A 118 -7.88 -33.99 19.41
C ASP A 118 -7.55 -32.74 20.28
N LEU A 119 -8.14 -31.59 19.92
CA LEU A 119 -8.02 -30.29 20.57
C LEU A 119 -8.42 -30.33 22.05
N ASP A 120 -9.28 -31.29 22.42
CA ASP A 120 -9.66 -31.56 23.80
C ASP A 120 -8.50 -32.11 24.65
N GLU A 121 -7.58 -32.89 24.06
CA GLU A 121 -6.42 -33.43 24.77
C GLU A 121 -5.30 -32.38 24.92
N GLU A 122 -5.08 -31.51 23.91
CA GLU A 122 -4.16 -30.38 24.03
C GLU A 122 -4.65 -29.31 25.02
N LEU A 123 -5.95 -28.99 25.04
CA LEU A 123 -6.53 -28.10 26.06
C LEU A 123 -6.36 -28.67 27.47
N LYS A 124 -6.58 -29.97 27.64
CA LYS A 124 -6.41 -30.65 28.94
C LYS A 124 -4.94 -30.71 29.38
N LYS A 125 -4.01 -30.79 28.43
CA LYS A 125 -2.56 -30.71 28.69
C LYS A 125 -2.15 -29.29 29.11
N LEU A 126 -2.66 -28.26 28.43
CA LEU A 126 -2.44 -26.86 28.81
C LEU A 126 -3.06 -26.50 30.17
N GLU A 127 -4.24 -27.02 30.50
CA GLU A 127 -4.87 -26.84 31.82
C GLU A 127 -4.04 -27.52 32.94
N LYS A 128 -3.40 -28.65 32.61
CA LYS A 128 -2.54 -29.39 33.54
C LYS A 128 -1.18 -28.70 33.74
N GLU A 129 -0.60 -28.11 32.69
CA GLU A 129 0.61 -27.28 32.79
C GLU A 129 0.33 -25.98 33.56
N LEU A 130 -0.81 -25.32 33.31
CA LEU A 130 -1.20 -24.11 34.05
C LEU A 130 -1.48 -24.39 35.55
N ASN A 131 -2.10 -25.54 35.87
CA ASN A 131 -2.30 -25.97 37.26
C ASN A 131 -1.00 -26.47 37.94
N ALA A 132 -0.01 -26.90 37.18
CA ALA A 132 1.31 -27.24 37.72
C ALA A 132 2.12 -25.98 38.03
N GLU A 133 2.07 -24.97 37.16
CA GLU A 133 2.73 -23.67 37.37
C GLU A 133 2.09 -22.86 38.50
N SER A 134 0.78 -23.01 38.73
CA SER A 134 0.08 -22.39 39.86
C SER A 134 0.32 -23.07 41.22
N ASN A 135 0.70 -24.36 41.24
CA ASN A 135 1.07 -25.06 42.48
C ASN A 135 2.54 -24.85 42.87
N ASP A 136 3.43 -24.52 41.93
CA ASP A 136 4.85 -24.24 42.22
C ASP A 136 5.05 -22.81 42.79
N SER A 137 4.02 -21.96 42.76
CA SER A 137 4.04 -20.62 43.35
C SER A 137 3.46 -20.55 44.77
N ALA A 138 3.11 -21.70 45.37
CA ALA A 138 2.55 -21.80 46.73
C ALA A 138 3.44 -22.53 47.75
N GLU A 139 4.69 -22.89 47.40
CA GLU A 139 5.67 -23.50 48.33
C GLU A 139 6.92 -22.60 48.58
N GLU A 140 6.77 -21.28 48.46
CA GLU A 140 7.78 -20.32 48.98
C GLU A 140 7.15 -19.34 49.98
N GLU A 141 6.56 -19.84 51.08
CA GLU A 141 6.50 -19.10 52.35
C GLU A 141 6.61 -20.08 53.55
N GLU A 142 7.84 -20.38 53.98
CA GLU A 142 8.22 -20.56 55.40
C GLU A 142 9.69 -20.16 55.64
#